data_AF-V8NWM0-F1
#
_entry.id   AF-V8NWM0-F1
#
_cell.length_a   1.000
_cell.length_b   1.000
_cell.length_c   1.000
_cell.angle_alpha   90.00
_cell.angle_beta   90.00
_cell.angle_gamma   90.00
#
_symmetry.space_group_name_H-M   'P 1'
#
loop_
_entity.id
_entity.type
_entity.pdbx_description
1 polymer ?
#
loop_
_entity_poly.entity_id
_entity_poly.type
_entity_poly.pdbx_seq_one_letter_code
_entity_poly.pdbx_strand_id
1 'polypeptide(L)'
;TKGNNQVSGWNTLARFLKEIPEKGNSKNLKGEFNLGSLLRTADVNQYFHYQGSLTSPPCAEAVTWIVFEAPLEISYKVHKVFTTSLYFTTIQECRKMQDNFRPLQALNGRSVYYSYYSPAHKPFFSCLAY
;
A
#
# COMPACT_ATOMS: atom_id res chain seq x y z
N THR A 1 -28.83 13.13 5.81
CA THR A 1 -28.52 14.50 6.28
C THR A 1 -27.02 14.65 6.46
N LYS A 2 -26.41 15.53 5.62
CA LYS A 2 -25.10 16.21 5.70
C LYS A 2 -23.83 15.50 6.22
N GLY A 3 -22.77 15.61 5.39
CA GLY A 3 -21.34 15.57 5.78
C GLY A 3 -20.65 14.31 5.26
N ASN A 4 -19.70 14.32 4.33
CA ASN A 4 -18.61 15.27 4.18
C ASN A 4 -18.05 15.10 2.75
N ASN A 5 -17.79 16.20 2.04
CA ASN A 5 -17.15 16.17 0.71
C ASN A 5 -15.64 15.89 0.88
N GLN A 6 -15.31 14.75 1.51
CA GLN A 6 -13.95 14.32 1.78
C GLN A 6 -13.38 13.71 0.50
N VAL A 7 -12.52 14.49 -0.16
CA VAL A 7 -11.69 13.98 -1.24
C VAL A 7 -10.88 12.80 -0.69
N SER A 8 -11.07 11.60 -1.26
CA SER A 8 -10.32 10.41 -0.82
C SER A 8 -8.81 10.67 -0.87
N GLY A 9 -8.05 10.12 0.09
CA GLY A 9 -6.58 10.25 0.09
C GLY A 9 -5.97 9.83 -1.25
N TRP A 10 -6.56 8.81 -1.88
CA TRP A 10 -6.24 8.33 -3.21
C TRP A 10 -6.41 9.39 -4.32
N ASN A 11 -7.47 10.20 -4.28
CA ASN A 11 -7.67 11.29 -5.24
C ASN A 11 -6.60 12.39 -5.08
N THR A 12 -6.21 12.70 -3.84
CA THR A 12 -5.14 13.67 -3.56
C THR A 12 -3.79 13.15 -4.03
N LEU A 13 -3.46 11.90 -3.71
CA LEU A 13 -2.23 11.26 -4.18
C LEU A 13 -2.17 11.22 -5.71
N ALA A 14 -3.26 10.83 -6.37
CA ALA A 14 -3.35 10.81 -7.83
C ALA A 14 -3.11 12.21 -8.46
N ARG A 15 -3.56 13.29 -7.82
CA ARG A 15 -3.24 14.65 -8.28
C ARG A 15 -1.74 14.91 -8.24
N PHE A 16 -1.06 14.55 -7.16
CA PHE A 16 0.38 14.76 -7.04
C PHE A 16 1.18 13.99 -8.08
N LEU A 17 0.79 12.75 -8.43
CA LEU A 17 1.49 11.97 -9.45
C LEU A 17 1.56 12.67 -10.81
N LYS A 18 0.58 13.51 -11.16
CA LYS A 18 0.59 14.28 -12.41
C LYS A 18 1.60 15.42 -12.41
N GLU A 19 2.04 15.86 -11.23
CA GLU A 19 3.00 16.96 -11.07
C GLU A 19 4.44 16.46 -11.04
N ILE A 20 4.64 15.13 -10.95
CA ILE A 20 5.96 14.48 -10.93
C ILE A 20 6.08 13.37 -11.99
N PRO A 21 5.75 13.63 -13.27
CA PRO A 21 5.65 12.58 -14.29
C PRO A 21 6.98 11.89 -14.61
N GLU A 22 8.13 12.55 -14.43
CA GLU A 22 9.44 12.08 -14.88
C GLU A 22 10.35 11.67 -13.71
N LYS A 23 11.32 10.81 -14.01
CA LYS A 23 12.34 10.37 -13.06
C LYS A 23 13.08 11.57 -12.47
N GLY A 24 13.16 11.61 -11.14
CA GLY A 24 13.86 12.67 -10.41
C GLY A 24 12.97 13.89 -10.08
N ASN A 25 11.76 13.98 -10.65
CA ASN A 25 10.78 14.96 -10.17
C ASN A 25 10.42 14.67 -8.70
N SER A 26 10.16 15.71 -7.93
CA SER A 26 9.75 15.60 -6.53
C SER A 26 8.78 16.71 -6.16
N LYS A 27 7.89 16.42 -5.19
CA LYS A 27 6.94 17.40 -4.65
C LYS A 27 6.92 17.32 -3.13
N ASN A 28 6.91 18.48 -2.49
CA ASN A 28 6.73 18.58 -1.04
C ASN A 28 5.23 18.52 -0.70
N LEU A 29 4.86 17.66 0.26
CA LEU A 29 3.46 17.41 0.64
C LEU A 29 3.01 18.11 1.94
N LYS A 30 3.84 18.99 2.53
CA LYS A 30 3.62 19.57 3.87
C LYS A 30 2.20 20.14 4.04
N GLY A 31 1.41 19.49 4.90
CA GLY A 31 0.06 19.91 5.27
C GLY A 31 -1.06 19.50 4.30
N GLU A 32 -0.73 18.96 3.12
CA GLU A 32 -1.71 18.63 2.08
C GLU A 32 -2.17 17.17 2.10
N PHE A 33 -1.46 16.30 2.84
CA PHE A 33 -1.65 14.85 2.77
C PHE A 33 -1.51 14.15 4.12
N ASN A 34 -2.48 13.30 4.46
CA ASN A 34 -2.44 12.41 5.62
C ASN A 34 -2.32 10.96 5.13
N LEU A 35 -1.26 10.24 5.51
CA LEU A 35 -1.03 8.87 5.05
C LEU A 35 -2.14 7.89 5.49
N GLY A 36 -2.65 8.06 6.71
CA GLY A 36 -3.77 7.26 7.23
C GLY A 36 -5.04 7.43 6.41
N SER A 37 -5.16 8.50 5.60
CA SER A 37 -6.29 8.68 4.68
C SER A 37 -6.37 7.64 3.56
N LEU A 38 -5.25 7.00 3.20
CA LEU A 38 -5.20 5.92 2.20
C LEU A 38 -5.77 4.60 2.73
N LEU A 39 -5.60 4.36 4.04
CA LEU A 39 -5.92 3.09 4.69
C LEU A 39 -7.20 3.15 5.53
N ARG A 40 -7.98 4.24 5.45
CA ARG A 40 -9.20 4.43 6.29
C ARG A 40 -10.21 3.28 6.19
N THR A 41 -10.29 2.66 5.02
CA THR A 41 -11.24 1.57 4.75
C THR A 41 -10.57 0.20 4.80
N ALA A 42 -9.27 0.13 5.17
CA ALA A 42 -8.58 -1.14 5.32
C ALA A 42 -9.15 -1.88 6.52
N ASP A 43 -9.50 -3.15 6.32
CA ASP A 43 -9.72 -4.04 7.46
C ASP A 43 -8.37 -4.51 7.98
N VAL A 44 -7.89 -3.85 9.03
CA VAL A 44 -6.61 -4.17 9.68
C VAL A 44 -6.71 -5.37 10.61
N ASN A 45 -7.91 -5.92 10.81
CA ASN A 45 -8.12 -7.04 11.73
C ASN A 45 -7.80 -8.38 11.11
N GLN A 46 -7.79 -8.50 9.79
CA GLN A 46 -7.62 -9.76 9.06
C GLN A 46 -6.48 -9.64 8.04
N TYR A 47 -5.41 -10.41 8.24
CA TYR A 47 -4.22 -10.33 7.39
C TYR A 47 -3.40 -11.61 7.40
N PHE A 48 -2.66 -11.81 6.32
CA PHE A 48 -1.60 -12.80 6.22
C PHE A 48 -0.26 -12.18 6.58
N HIS A 49 0.62 -12.93 7.23
CA HIS A 49 2.00 -12.50 7.42
C HIS A 49 3.00 -13.63 7.22
N TYR A 50 4.19 -13.30 6.70
CA TYR A 50 5.26 -14.26 6.41
C TYR A 50 6.62 -13.55 6.29
N GLN A 51 7.71 -14.30 6.49
CA GLN A 51 9.07 -13.82 6.22
C GLN A 51 9.39 -13.91 4.72
N GLY A 52 9.93 -12.85 4.16
CA GLY A 52 10.26 -12.77 2.73
C GLY A 52 11.34 -11.76 2.42
N SER A 53 11.41 -11.40 1.15
CA SER A 53 12.42 -10.48 0.62
C SER A 53 11.84 -9.15 0.17
N LEU A 54 12.73 -8.20 -0.07
CA LEU A 54 12.46 -7.06 -0.93
C LEU A 54 12.00 -7.54 -2.32
N THR A 55 11.00 -6.88 -2.90
CA THR A 55 10.53 -7.18 -4.26
C THR A 55 11.33 -6.45 -5.34
N SER A 56 12.31 -5.64 -4.95
CA SER A 56 13.28 -4.99 -5.82
C SER A 56 14.71 -5.41 -5.45
N PRO A 57 15.67 -5.35 -6.40
CA PRO A 57 17.08 -5.59 -6.11
C PRO A 57 17.58 -4.75 -4.91
N PRO A 58 18.40 -5.32 -4.01
CA PRO A 58 19.10 -6.61 -4.11
C PRO A 58 18.29 -7.83 -3.62
N CYS A 59 16.96 -7.74 -3.48
CA CYS A 59 16.10 -8.87 -3.12
C CYS A 59 16.42 -9.52 -1.76
N ALA A 60 16.98 -8.76 -0.81
CA ALA A 60 17.39 -9.27 0.49
C ALA A 60 16.21 -9.85 1.31
N GLU A 61 16.41 -11.00 1.94
CA GLU A 61 15.44 -11.68 2.81
C GLU A 61 15.40 -11.09 4.22
N ALA A 62 14.95 -9.84 4.31
CA ALA A 62 14.94 -9.05 5.55
C ALA A 62 13.57 -8.46 5.88
N VAL A 63 12.49 -8.95 5.27
CA VAL A 63 11.15 -8.35 5.35
C VAL A 63 10.16 -9.31 6.00
N THR A 64 9.45 -8.83 7.03
CA THR A 64 8.18 -9.43 7.43
C THR A 64 7.05 -8.77 6.66
N TRP A 65 6.40 -9.54 5.79
CA TRP A 65 5.26 -9.07 5.00
C TRP A 65 3.98 -9.15 5.82
N ILE A 66 3.14 -8.12 5.72
CA ILE A 66 1.76 -8.09 6.21
C ILE A 66 0.87 -7.76 5.01
N VAL A 67 -0.06 -8.64 4.69
CA VAL A 67 -0.98 -8.52 3.55
C VAL A 67 -2.41 -8.61 4.06
N PHE A 68 -3.13 -7.48 4.05
CA PHE A 68 -4.55 -7.47 4.43
C PHE A 68 -5.36 -8.41 3.54
N GLU A 69 -6.32 -9.12 4.13
CA GLU A 69 -7.18 -10.06 3.40
C GLU A 69 -8.12 -9.32 2.44
N ALA A 70 -8.77 -8.25 2.93
CA ALA A 70 -9.67 -7.45 2.12
C ALA A 70 -8.89 -6.39 1.31
N PRO A 71 -9.15 -6.26 0.00
CA PRO A 71 -8.51 -5.24 -0.83
C PRO A 71 -9.05 -3.84 -0.51
N LEU A 72 -8.24 -2.83 -0.83
CA LEU A 72 -8.67 -1.43 -0.82
C LEU A 72 -9.30 -1.06 -2.16
N GLU A 73 -10.58 -0.73 -2.13
CA GLU A 73 -11.31 -0.27 -3.31
C GLU A 73 -10.89 1.17 -3.69
N ILE A 74 -10.48 1.35 -4.94
CA ILE A 74 -10.19 2.66 -5.52
C ILE A 74 -11.00 2.88 -6.79
N SER A 75 -11.35 4.13 -7.07
CA SER A 75 -12.07 4.44 -8.31
C SER A 75 -11.21 4.14 -9.54
N TYR A 76 -11.85 3.69 -10.63
CA TYR A 76 -11.19 3.49 -11.92
C TYR A 76 -10.42 4.74 -12.40
N LYS A 77 -10.94 5.94 -12.13
CA LYS A 77 -10.28 7.21 -12.47
C LYS A 77 -8.93 7.37 -11.77
N VAL A 78 -8.84 6.99 -10.49
CA VAL A 78 -7.58 6.98 -9.73
C VAL A 78 -6.64 5.94 -10.32
N HIS A 79 -7.10 4.70 -10.51
CA HIS A 79 -6.29 3.63 -11.08
C HIS A 79 -5.66 4.04 -12.42
N LYS A 80 -6.45 4.64 -13.32
CA LYS A 80 -5.96 5.14 -14.61
C LYS A 80 -4.83 6.17 -14.45
N VAL A 81 -4.90 7.04 -13.45
CA VAL A 81 -3.83 8.03 -13.20
C VAL A 81 -2.53 7.33 -12.82
N PHE A 82 -2.58 6.33 -11.93
CA PHE A 82 -1.40 5.56 -11.52
C PHE A 82 -0.72 4.87 -12.69
N THR A 83 -1.50 4.26 -13.59
CA THR A 83 -0.95 3.49 -14.72
C THR A 83 -0.55 4.35 -15.91
N THR A 84 -0.91 5.65 -15.96
CA THR A 84 -0.68 6.47 -17.15
C THR A 84 0.06 7.79 -16.91
N SER A 85 0.26 8.23 -15.67
CA SER A 85 0.83 9.57 -15.41
C SER A 85 2.34 9.58 -15.26
N LEU A 86 2.96 8.43 -14.98
CA LEU A 86 4.38 8.33 -14.66
C LEU A 86 5.19 7.67 -15.78
N TYR A 87 6.47 8.02 -15.84
CA TYR A 87 7.45 7.48 -16.78
C TYR A 87 8.69 6.96 -16.02
N PHE A 88 9.30 5.88 -16.51
CA PHE A 88 10.55 5.34 -15.94
C PHE A 88 11.74 6.29 -16.14
N THR A 89 11.67 7.13 -17.16
CA THR A 89 12.70 8.10 -17.53
C THR A 89 12.06 9.46 -17.77
N THR A 90 11.85 9.85 -19.02
CA THR A 90 11.26 11.14 -19.42
C THR A 90 9.99 10.93 -20.23
N ILE A 91 9.16 11.97 -20.35
CA ILE A 91 7.98 12.00 -21.21
C ILE A 91 8.40 11.78 -22.68
N GLN A 92 9.53 12.35 -23.09
CA GLN A 92 10.05 12.26 -24.46
C GLN A 92 10.43 10.82 -24.86
N GLU A 93 11.03 10.06 -23.94
CA GLU A 93 11.36 8.65 -24.16
C GLU A 93 10.12 7.73 -24.17
N CYS A 94 8.95 8.25 -23.80
CA CYS A 94 7.66 7.58 -23.85
C CYS A 94 7.59 6.22 -23.11
N ARG A 95 8.51 5.97 -22.17
CA ARG A 95 8.52 4.76 -21.34
C ARG A 95 7.65 4.92 -20.12
N LYS A 96 6.35 4.65 -20.27
CA LYS A 96 5.38 4.66 -19.15
C LYS A 96 5.80 3.71 -18.03
N MET A 97 5.59 4.13 -16.78
CA MET A 97 5.83 3.31 -15.60
C MET A 97 4.64 2.37 -15.37
N GLN A 98 4.59 1.30 -16.15
CA GLN A 98 3.59 0.23 -16.08
C GLN A 98 4.28 -1.10 -15.74
N ASP A 99 3.49 -2.07 -15.29
CA ASP A 99 3.93 -3.44 -14.98
C ASP A 99 5.15 -3.51 -14.05
N ASN A 100 5.22 -2.56 -13.11
CA ASN A 100 6.32 -2.39 -12.16
C ASN A 100 6.16 -3.30 -10.92
N PHE A 101 5.85 -4.57 -11.16
CA PHE A 101 5.70 -5.60 -10.13
C PHE A 101 6.61 -6.79 -10.40
N ARG A 102 7.03 -7.47 -9.34
CA ARG A 102 7.79 -8.72 -9.44
C ARG A 102 6.82 -9.89 -9.61
N PRO A 103 7.11 -10.87 -10.49
CA PRO A 103 6.32 -12.10 -10.58
C PRO A 103 6.29 -12.87 -9.26
N LEU A 104 5.25 -13.68 -9.07
CA LEU A 104 5.14 -14.57 -7.91
C LEU A 104 6.39 -15.45 -7.76
N GLN A 105 6.82 -15.63 -6.52
CA GLN A 105 7.97 -16.46 -6.17
C GLN A 105 7.46 -17.69 -5.41
N ALA A 106 8.16 -18.82 -5.58
CA ALA A 106 7.81 -20.06 -4.88
C ALA A 106 7.87 -19.88 -3.36
N LEU A 107 6.98 -20.56 -2.64
CA LEU A 107 6.96 -20.53 -1.17
C LEU A 107 8.20 -21.19 -0.55
N ASN A 108 8.81 -22.16 -1.23
CA ASN A 108 10.02 -22.86 -0.76
C ASN A 108 9.90 -23.38 0.68
N GLY A 109 8.75 -23.94 1.03
CA GLY A 109 8.48 -24.48 2.37
C GLY A 109 8.23 -23.44 3.47
N ARG A 110 8.21 -22.15 3.16
CA ARG A 110 7.88 -21.10 4.14
C ARG A 110 6.44 -21.22 4.61
N SER A 111 6.24 -21.04 5.90
CA SER A 111 4.90 -20.91 6.50
C SER A 111 4.33 -19.51 6.25
N VAL A 112 3.04 -19.46 5.91
CA VAL A 112 2.24 -18.24 5.87
C VAL A 112 1.22 -18.33 6.99
N TYR A 113 1.16 -17.30 7.82
CA TYR A 113 0.27 -17.25 8.97
C TYR A 113 -0.91 -16.34 8.64
N TYR A 114 -2.09 -16.71 9.12
CA TYR A 114 -3.29 -15.88 9.04
C TYR A 114 -3.64 -15.38 10.44
N SER A 115 -3.76 -14.07 10.57
CA SER A 115 -4.13 -13.37 11.79
C SER A 115 -5.51 -12.75 11.61
N TYR A 116 -6.38 -12.97 12.60
CA TYR A 116 -7.70 -12.37 12.65
C TYR A 116 -8.00 -11.89 14.08
N TYR A 117 -8.65 -10.74 14.22
CA TYR A 117 -9.18 -10.31 15.51
C TYR A 117 -10.45 -11.09 15.86
N SER A 118 -10.45 -11.76 17.01
CA SER A 118 -11.64 -12.40 17.56
C SER A 118 -12.00 -11.74 18.90
N PRO A 119 -13.19 -11.12 19.03
CA PRO A 119 -13.66 -10.58 20.30
C PRO A 119 -13.76 -11.63 21.42
N ALA A 120 -13.87 -12.92 21.06
CA ALA A 120 -13.94 -14.04 22.00
C ALA A 120 -12.56 -14.48 22.51
N HIS A 121 -11.49 -14.15 21.79
CA HIS A 121 -10.11 -14.28 22.27
C HIS A 121 -9.70 -12.96 22.92
N LYS A 122 -10.14 -12.74 24.17
CA LYS A 122 -9.45 -11.75 25.01
C LYS A 122 -8.00 -12.24 25.17
N PRO A 123 -6.98 -11.43 24.87
CA PRO A 123 -5.63 -11.77 25.31
C PRO A 123 -5.69 -12.04 26.82
N PHE A 124 -5.15 -13.18 27.24
CA PHE A 124 -4.90 -13.50 28.64
C PHE A 124 -3.88 -12.48 29.17
N PHE A 125 -4.31 -11.25 29.44
CA PHE A 125 -3.59 -10.34 30.31
C PHE A 125 -3.95 -10.74 31.74
N SER A 126 -3.42 -11.88 32.20
CA SER A 126 -3.14 -12.01 33.63
C SER A 126 -1.88 -11.17 33.89
N CYS A 127 -2.06 -9.87 34.08
CA CYS A 127 -1.10 -9.15 34.91
C CYS A 127 -1.20 -9.79 36.30
N LEU A 128 -0.29 -10.72 36.60
CA LEU A 128 0.05 -10.99 37.99
C LEU A 128 0.66 -9.69 38.51
N ALA A 129 -0.14 -8.95 39.27
CA ALA A 129 0.36 -7.93 40.16
C ALA A 129 1.26 -8.64 41.20
N TYR A 130 2.53 -8.25 41.23
CA TYR A 130 3.39 -8.36 42.41
C TYR A 130 3.48 -6.99 43.05
#